data_AF-A0A1I4TPB0-F1
#
_entry.id   AF-A0A1I4TPB0-F1
#
_cell.length_a   1.000
_cell.length_b   1.000
_cell.length_c   1.000
_cell.angle_alpha   90.00
_cell.angle_beta   90.00
_cell.angle_gamma   90.00
#
_symmetry.space_group_name_H-M   'P 1'
#
loop_
_entity.id
_entity.type
_entity.pdbx_description
1 polymer ?
#
loop_
_entity_poly.entity_id
_entity_poly.type
_entity_poly.pdbx_seq_one_letter_code
_entity_poly.pdbx_strand_id
1 'polypeptide(L)'
;MVVQIFRQSHAPLEEIEPIHVRQYLDQREAKTRANREKALFSHIWNKAREWGYTNLPNPCVGIKGHKEKGRKNVYVADDTYYAVYESASAPLCDAMDLASLTGQRPSDVLKIMENDIVNGALQIKQNKTGVKLRISIEGELASLIE
;
A
#
# COMPACT_ATOMS: atom_id res chain seq x y z
N MET A 1 -20.96 0.27 1.31
CA MET A 1 -21.27 -0.63 2.45
C MET A 1 -21.27 0.15 3.72
N VAL A 2 -20.12 0.50 4.32
CA VAL A 2 -20.05 1.34 5.54
C VAL A 2 -20.87 2.62 5.36
N VAL A 3 -20.60 3.43 4.33
CA VAL A 3 -21.33 4.68 4.12
C VAL A 3 -22.80 4.50 3.71
N GLN A 4 -23.21 3.35 3.16
CA GLN A 4 -24.61 3.12 2.75
C GLN A 4 -25.45 2.51 3.89
N ILE A 5 -24.90 1.54 4.62
CA ILE A 5 -25.47 0.97 5.85
C ILE A 5 -25.61 2.06 6.92
N PHE A 6 -24.64 2.98 7.02
CA PHE A 6 -24.69 4.06 8.02
C PHE A 6 -25.40 5.35 7.57
N ARG A 7 -25.76 5.51 6.28
CA ARG A 7 -26.49 6.72 5.81
C ARG A 7 -27.98 6.53 5.60
N GLN A 8 -28.45 5.32 5.31
CA GLN A 8 -29.88 5.05 5.24
C GLN A 8 -30.28 4.20 6.44
N SER A 9 -30.70 4.90 7.50
CA SER A 9 -31.66 4.44 8.52
C SER A 9 -31.41 3.07 9.17
N HIS A 10 -30.91 3.09 10.41
CA HIS A 10 -31.33 2.19 11.50
C HIS A 10 -31.39 0.68 11.24
N ALA A 11 -30.64 0.10 10.31
CA ALA A 11 -30.53 -1.35 10.24
C ALA A 11 -29.82 -1.82 11.52
N PRO A 12 -30.51 -2.50 12.46
CA PRO A 12 -29.89 -3.03 13.65
C PRO A 12 -28.81 -4.05 13.21
N LEU A 13 -27.75 -4.20 14.02
CA LEU A 13 -26.64 -5.10 13.67
C LEU A 13 -27.16 -6.52 13.43
N GLU A 14 -28.23 -6.88 14.12
CA GLU A 14 -28.95 -8.14 14.09
C GLU A 14 -29.50 -8.51 12.70
N GLU A 15 -29.78 -7.54 11.83
CA GLU A 15 -30.33 -7.77 10.49
C GLU A 15 -29.26 -7.94 9.41
N ILE A 16 -27.97 -7.74 9.75
CA ILE A 16 -26.90 -7.79 8.75
C ILE A 16 -26.44 -9.23 8.51
N GLU A 17 -27.00 -9.84 7.49
CA GLU A 17 -26.63 -11.17 7.03
C GLU A 17 -25.46 -11.21 6.01
N PRO A 18 -24.78 -12.37 5.87
CA PRO A 18 -23.71 -12.54 4.88
C PRO A 18 -24.13 -12.27 3.42
N ILE A 19 -25.41 -12.50 3.08
CA ILE A 19 -25.94 -12.21 1.74
C ILE A 19 -25.86 -10.71 1.40
N HIS A 20 -26.07 -9.83 2.37
CA HIS A 20 -25.96 -8.37 2.17
C HIS A 20 -24.52 -7.97 1.83
N VAL A 21 -23.52 -8.62 2.46
CA VAL A 21 -22.11 -8.41 2.14
C VAL A 21 -21.79 -8.86 0.72
N ARG A 22 -22.35 -10.00 0.28
CA ARG A 22 -22.18 -10.50 -1.09
C ARG A 22 -22.82 -9.57 -2.12
N GLN A 23 -24.08 -9.18 -1.91
CA GLN A 23 -24.80 -8.24 -2.76
C GLN A 23 -24.03 -6.92 -2.91
N TYR A 24 -23.48 -6.40 -1.80
CA TYR A 24 -22.63 -5.22 -1.87
C TYR A 24 -21.40 -5.40 -2.75
N LEU A 25 -20.68 -6.52 -2.58
CA LEU A 25 -19.51 -6.82 -3.40
C LEU A 25 -19.87 -6.92 -4.89
N ASP A 26 -21.03 -7.46 -5.22
CA ASP A 26 -21.50 -7.61 -6.60
C ASP A 26 -21.88 -6.27 -7.23
N GLN A 27 -22.67 -5.45 -6.51
CA GLN A 27 -23.10 -4.12 -6.95
C GLN A 27 -21.95 -3.13 -7.10
N ARG A 28 -20.88 -3.27 -6.31
CA ARG A 28 -19.72 -2.37 -6.39
C ARG A 28 -18.92 -2.62 -7.67
N GLU A 29 -18.80 -1.61 -8.53
CA GLU A 29 -18.01 -1.69 -9.76
C GLU A 29 -16.50 -1.83 -9.47
N ALA A 30 -15.98 -1.00 -8.56
CA ALA A 30 -14.57 -1.03 -8.16
C ALA A 30 -14.25 -2.24 -7.27
N LYS A 31 -13.96 -3.39 -7.88
CA LYS A 31 -13.80 -4.70 -7.20
C LYS A 31 -12.74 -4.72 -6.10
N THR A 32 -11.57 -4.13 -6.34
CA THR A 32 -10.52 -3.98 -5.33
C THR A 32 -11.00 -3.14 -4.15
N ARG A 33 -11.68 -2.02 -4.42
CA ARG A 33 -12.23 -1.15 -3.36
C ARG A 33 -13.31 -1.87 -2.56
N ALA A 34 -14.16 -2.66 -3.22
CA ALA A 34 -15.17 -3.48 -2.56
C ALA A 34 -14.56 -4.44 -1.54
N ASN A 35 -13.46 -5.11 -1.89
CA ASN A 35 -12.72 -5.97 -0.96
C ASN A 35 -12.17 -5.20 0.25
N ARG A 36 -11.62 -4.00 0.04
CA ARG A 36 -11.11 -3.15 1.14
C ARG A 36 -12.22 -2.66 2.05
N GLU A 37 -13.37 -2.29 1.49
CA GLU A 37 -14.56 -1.87 2.23
C GLU A 37 -15.16 -3.04 3.03
N LYS A 38 -15.17 -4.26 2.47
CA LYS A 38 -15.51 -5.48 3.21
C LYS A 38 -14.54 -5.72 4.38
N ALA A 39 -13.23 -5.62 4.14
CA ALA A 39 -12.24 -5.83 5.19
C ALA A 39 -12.39 -4.82 6.33
N LEU A 40 -12.66 -3.55 6.00
CA LEU A 40 -12.95 -2.50 6.98
C LEU A 40 -14.21 -2.83 7.79
N PHE A 41 -15.30 -3.23 7.13
CA PHE A 41 -16.53 -3.58 7.83
C PHE A 41 -16.35 -4.80 8.74
N SER A 42 -15.63 -5.82 8.27
CA SER A 42 -15.25 -6.96 9.10
C SER A 42 -14.49 -6.55 10.36
N HIS A 43 -13.59 -5.56 10.25
CA HIS A 43 -12.86 -5.03 11.39
C HIS A 43 -13.79 -4.27 12.36
N ILE A 44 -14.66 -3.41 11.84
CA ILE A 44 -15.65 -2.66 12.63
C ILE A 44 -16.57 -3.63 13.40
N TRP A 45 -17.06 -4.70 12.74
CA TRP A 45 -17.91 -5.70 13.38
C TRP A 45 -17.21 -6.39 14.55
N ASN A 46 -15.96 -6.81 14.36
CA ASN A 46 -15.21 -7.43 15.44
C ASN A 46 -14.98 -6.45 16.60
N LYS A 47 -14.78 -5.16 16.32
CA LYS A 47 -14.66 -4.14 17.36
C LYS A 47 -15.99 -3.91 18.10
N ALA A 48 -17.11 -3.92 17.38
CA ALA A 48 -18.44 -3.87 17.97
C ALA A 48 -18.68 -5.06 18.92
N ARG A 49 -18.20 -6.26 18.57
CA ARG A 49 -18.22 -7.43 19.45
C ARG A 49 -17.37 -7.27 20.70
N GLU A 50 -16.13 -6.80 20.55
CA GLU A 50 -15.23 -6.52 21.69
C GLU A 50 -15.82 -5.53 22.69
N TRP A 51 -16.57 -4.55 22.19
CA TRP A 51 -17.23 -3.53 23.02
C TRP A 51 -18.62 -3.92 23.51
N GLY A 52 -19.12 -5.11 23.16
CA GLY A 52 -20.43 -5.60 23.62
C GLY A 52 -21.64 -5.03 22.87
N TYR A 53 -21.45 -4.36 21.73
CA TYR A 53 -22.57 -3.88 20.90
C TYR A 53 -23.31 -5.01 20.18
N THR A 54 -22.66 -6.16 19.97
CA THR A 54 -23.31 -7.37 19.46
C THR A 54 -22.54 -8.61 19.88
N ASN A 55 -23.23 -9.73 20.08
CA ASN A 55 -22.61 -11.04 20.29
C ASN A 55 -22.57 -11.89 19.00
N LEU A 56 -23.18 -11.41 17.91
CA LEU A 56 -23.35 -12.15 16.68
C LEU A 56 -22.03 -12.42 15.95
N PRO A 57 -21.93 -13.55 15.23
CA PRO A 57 -20.78 -13.85 14.39
C PRO A 57 -20.63 -12.80 13.29
N ASN A 58 -19.39 -12.57 12.86
CA ASN A 58 -19.10 -11.58 11.84
C ASN A 58 -19.63 -12.03 10.46
N PRO A 59 -20.55 -11.28 9.82
CA PRO A 59 -21.19 -11.69 8.57
C PRO A 59 -20.23 -11.68 7.37
N CYS A 60 -19.02 -11.13 7.51
CA CYS A 60 -17.99 -11.16 6.47
C CYS A 60 -17.24 -12.50 6.39
N VAL A 61 -17.34 -13.34 7.42
CA VAL A 61 -16.65 -14.64 7.49
C VAL A 61 -17.24 -15.57 6.42
N GLY A 62 -16.38 -16.29 5.70
CA GLY A 62 -16.79 -17.20 4.63
C GLY A 62 -17.15 -16.54 3.29
N ILE A 63 -17.35 -15.21 3.24
CA ILE A 63 -17.65 -14.52 1.99
C ILE A 63 -16.39 -14.34 1.15
N LYS A 64 -16.30 -14.97 -0.03
CA LYS A 64 -15.14 -14.83 -0.92
C LYS A 64 -15.08 -13.42 -1.54
N GLY A 65 -13.92 -12.76 -1.42
CA GLY A 65 -13.66 -11.49 -2.11
C GLY A 65 -13.40 -11.67 -3.60
N HIS A 66 -13.34 -10.55 -4.33
CA HIS A 66 -12.95 -10.54 -5.74
C HIS A 66 -11.47 -10.83 -5.92
N LYS A 67 -11.07 -11.47 -7.02
CA LYS A 67 -9.66 -11.68 -7.36
C LYS A 67 -9.02 -10.36 -7.75
N GLU A 68 -8.08 -9.87 -6.94
CA GLU A 68 -7.34 -8.64 -7.23
C GLU A 68 -6.22 -8.94 -8.24
N LYS A 69 -6.33 -8.38 -9.46
CA LYS A 69 -5.21 -8.32 -10.41
C LYS A 69 -4.33 -7.13 -10.02
N GLY A 70 -3.33 -7.37 -9.20
CA GLY A 70 -2.33 -6.36 -8.84
C GLY A 70 -1.37 -6.06 -10.00
N ARG A 71 -0.41 -5.16 -9.78
CA ARG A 71 0.66 -4.81 -10.73
C ARG A 71 1.75 -5.89 -10.88
N LYS A 72 1.47 -7.13 -10.46
CA LYS A 72 2.45 -8.21 -10.35
C LYS A 72 3.09 -8.60 -11.69
N ASN A 73 2.43 -8.29 -12.81
CA ASN A 73 2.91 -8.61 -14.15
C ASN A 73 3.59 -7.43 -14.84
N VAL A 74 3.74 -6.28 -14.16
CA VAL A 74 4.44 -5.12 -14.73
C VAL A 74 5.88 -5.19 -14.26
N TYR A 75 6.75 -5.70 -15.14
CA TYR A 75 8.20 -5.60 -15.00
C TYR A 75 8.67 -4.39 -15.81
N VAL A 76 9.52 -3.56 -15.22
CA VAL A 76 10.16 -2.44 -15.91
C VAL A 76 11.47 -2.98 -16.45
N ALA A 77 11.53 -3.21 -17.76
CA ALA A 77 12.76 -3.57 -18.45
C ALA A 77 13.56 -2.31 -18.81
N ASP A 78 14.81 -2.51 -19.20
CA ASP A 78 15.78 -1.44 -19.49
C ASP A 78 15.24 -0.45 -20.53
N ASP A 79 14.58 -0.94 -21.59
CA ASP A 79 13.97 -0.10 -22.63
C ASP A 79 12.96 0.91 -22.06
N THR A 80 12.11 0.45 -21.15
CA THR A 80 11.08 1.23 -20.49
C THR A 80 11.70 2.19 -19.47
N TYR A 81 12.74 1.75 -18.76
CA TYR A 81 13.49 2.59 -17.83
C TYR A 81 14.15 3.76 -18.57
N TYR A 82 14.89 3.47 -19.64
CA TYR A 82 15.60 4.49 -20.42
C TYR A 82 14.65 5.42 -21.17
N ALA A 83 13.51 4.93 -21.68
CA ALA A 83 12.50 5.80 -22.29
C ALA A 83 11.99 6.90 -21.33
N VAL A 84 11.88 6.57 -20.03
CA VAL A 84 11.55 7.58 -19.00
C VAL A 84 12.76 8.46 -18.70
N TYR A 85 13.94 7.86 -18.55
CA TYR A 85 15.19 8.56 -18.23
C TYR A 85 15.53 9.65 -19.26
N GLU A 86 15.38 9.35 -20.56
CA GLU A 86 15.64 10.30 -21.65
C GLU A 86 14.69 11.50 -21.66
N SER A 87 13.48 11.33 -21.12
CA SER A 87 12.47 12.39 -21.01
C SER A 87 12.46 13.07 -19.63
N ALA A 88 13.26 12.58 -18.69
CA ALA A 88 13.25 13.03 -17.31
C ALA A 88 14.08 14.32 -17.14
N SER A 89 13.71 15.11 -16.14
CA SER A 89 14.56 16.20 -15.67
C SER A 89 15.72 15.64 -14.85
N ALA A 90 16.82 16.39 -14.73
CA ALA A 90 17.99 15.97 -13.94
C ALA A 90 17.63 15.47 -12.53
N PRO A 91 16.78 16.16 -11.72
CA PRO A 91 16.41 15.65 -10.39
C PRO A 91 15.64 14.32 -10.41
N LEU A 92 14.91 14.04 -11.49
CA LEU A 92 14.23 12.76 -11.65
C LEU A 92 15.21 11.66 -12.05
N CYS A 93 16.18 11.96 -12.93
CA CYS A 93 17.28 11.04 -13.24
C CYS A 93 18.05 10.66 -11.97
N ASP A 94 18.45 11.64 -11.16
CA ASP A 94 19.17 11.41 -9.89
C ASP A 94 18.36 10.50 -8.95
N ALA A 95 17.06 10.75 -8.83
CA ALA A 95 16.16 9.93 -8.02
C ALA A 95 15.99 8.51 -8.60
N MET A 96 15.98 8.35 -9.92
CA MET A 96 15.90 7.06 -10.60
C MET A 96 17.19 6.24 -10.40
N ASP A 97 18.35 6.88 -10.51
CA ASP A 97 19.65 6.25 -10.31
C ASP A 97 19.82 5.85 -8.84
N LEU A 98 19.49 6.75 -7.92
CA LEU A 98 19.55 6.48 -6.48
C LEU A 98 18.58 5.34 -6.09
N ALA A 99 17.38 5.30 -6.68
CA ALA A 99 16.43 4.20 -6.46
C ALA A 99 16.96 2.86 -7.00
N SER A 100 17.57 2.86 -8.18
CA SER A 100 18.13 1.66 -8.81
C SER A 100 19.29 1.09 -7.99
N LEU A 101 20.23 1.95 -7.57
CA LEU A 101 21.44 1.55 -6.85
C LEU A 101 21.17 1.15 -5.39
N THR A 102 20.20 1.79 -4.73
CA THR A 102 19.93 1.55 -3.29
C THR A 102 18.79 0.57 -3.02
N GLY A 103 17.98 0.26 -4.04
CA GLY A 103 16.79 -0.58 -3.93
C GLY A 103 15.71 -0.04 -2.98
N GLN A 104 15.75 1.26 -2.65
CA GLN A 104 14.80 1.87 -1.71
C GLN A 104 13.46 2.21 -2.37
N ARG A 105 12.42 2.35 -1.55
CA ARG A 105 11.11 2.81 -2.02
C ARG A 105 11.22 4.27 -2.44
N PRO A 106 10.43 4.75 -3.44
CA PRO A 106 10.48 6.14 -3.86
C PRO A 106 10.32 7.16 -2.71
N SER A 107 9.43 6.87 -1.75
CA SER A 107 9.23 7.74 -0.57
C SER A 107 10.42 7.78 0.39
N ASP A 108 11.25 6.73 0.39
CA ASP A 108 12.47 6.66 1.18
C ASP A 108 13.62 7.35 0.44
N VAL A 109 13.72 7.18 -0.89
CA VAL A 109 14.70 7.85 -1.77
C VAL A 109 14.59 9.37 -1.67
N LEU A 110 13.38 9.92 -1.78
CA LEU A 110 13.13 11.36 -1.72
C LEU A 110 13.47 12.03 -0.38
N LYS A 111 13.78 11.26 0.66
CA LYS A 111 14.13 11.78 1.99
C LYS A 111 15.61 11.67 2.31
N ILE A 112 16.39 11.06 1.42
CA ILE A 112 17.84 10.95 1.61
C ILE A 112 18.43 12.36 1.59
N MET A 113 19.24 12.66 2.59
CA MET A 113 19.98 13.91 2.73
C MET A 113 21.47 13.62 2.88
N GLU A 114 22.32 14.60 2.59
CA GLU A 114 23.78 14.48 2.77
C GLU A 114 24.15 14.09 4.21
N ASN A 115 23.41 14.56 5.21
CA ASN A 115 23.62 14.20 6.62
C ASN A 115 23.38 12.72 6.94
N ASP A 116 22.72 11.98 6.03
CA ASP A 116 22.55 10.53 6.16
C ASP A 116 23.83 9.77 5.74
N ILE A 117 24.81 10.45 5.15
CA ILE A 117 26.11 9.89 4.78
C ILE A 117 27.06 9.96 5.98
N VAL A 118 27.43 8.79 6.51
CA VAL A 118 28.28 8.69 7.70
C VAL A 118 29.32 7.59 7.51
N ASN A 119 30.59 7.98 7.58
CA ASN A 119 31.75 7.07 7.47
C ASN A 119 31.65 6.18 6.21
N GLY A 120 31.52 6.80 5.04
CA GLY A 120 31.50 6.14 3.73
C GLY A 120 30.25 5.30 3.45
N ALA A 121 29.16 5.51 4.19
CA ALA A 121 27.94 4.74 4.02
C ALA A 121 26.69 5.59 4.20
N LEU A 122 25.67 5.30 3.40
CA LEU A 122 24.36 5.91 3.46
C LEU A 122 23.49 5.20 4.51
N GLN A 123 23.06 5.92 5.54
CA GLN A 123 22.22 5.41 6.62
C GLN A 123 20.74 5.68 6.32
N ILE A 124 19.93 4.63 6.21
CA ILE A 124 18.51 4.75 5.85
C ILE A 124 17.65 4.10 6.91
N LYS A 125 16.58 4.78 7.34
CA LYS A 125 15.48 4.17 8.09
C LYS A 125 14.23 4.13 7.21
N GLN A 126 13.85 2.94 6.77
CA GLN A 126 12.69 2.76 5.89
C GLN A 126 11.40 3.21 6.58
N ASN A 127 10.63 4.09 5.94
CA ASN A 127 9.47 4.72 6.58
C ASN A 127 8.33 3.73 6.89
N LYS A 128 8.07 2.79 5.97
CA LYS A 128 6.94 1.85 6.11
C LYS A 128 7.20 0.75 7.13
N THR A 129 8.44 0.29 7.24
CA THR A 129 8.82 -0.92 7.99
C THR A 129 9.68 -0.62 9.21
N GLY A 130 10.29 0.57 9.29
CA GLY A 130 11.17 0.97 10.38
C GLY A 130 12.56 0.34 10.34
N VAL A 131 12.85 -0.50 9.35
CA VAL A 131 14.13 -1.19 9.18
C VAL A 131 15.23 -0.16 8.95
N LYS A 132 16.35 -0.31 9.69
CA LYS A 132 17.54 0.52 9.54
C LYS A 132 18.56 -0.23 8.68
N LEU A 133 19.04 0.43 7.65
CA LEU A 133 20.01 -0.08 6.69
C LEU A 133 21.21 0.86 6.65
N ARG A 134 22.36 0.29 6.32
CA ARG A 134 23.58 1.04 6.04
C ARG A 134 24.16 0.48 4.74
N ILE A 135 24.17 1.32 3.72
CA ILE A 135 24.59 0.96 2.35
C ILE A 135 25.98 1.55 2.14
N SER A 136 26.97 0.71 1.81
CA SER A 136 28.32 1.20 1.50
C SER A 136 28.28 2.07 0.25
N ILE A 137 28.96 3.21 0.27
CA ILE A 137 29.06 4.11 -0.89
C ILE A 137 30.31 3.71 -1.68
N GLU A 138 30.11 2.92 -2.72
CA GLU A 138 31.16 2.36 -3.57
C GLU A 138 30.68 2.32 -5.03
N GLY A 139 31.62 2.26 -5.98
CA GLY A 139 31.32 2.11 -7.41
C GLY A 139 30.41 3.22 -7.95
N GLU A 140 29.38 2.85 -8.70
CA GLU A 140 28.42 3.77 -9.33
C GLU A 140 27.70 4.66 -8.31
N LEU A 141 27.47 4.17 -7.09
CA LEU A 141 26.83 4.98 -6.04
C LEU A 141 27.75 6.09 -5.54
N ALA A 142 29.06 5.86 -5.52
CA ALA A 142 30.02 6.92 -5.18
C ALA A 142 30.01 8.01 -6.26
N SER A 143 30.06 7.62 -7.54
CA SER A 143 30.03 8.57 -8.67
C SER A 143 28.74 9.39 -8.77
N LEU A 144 27.61 8.87 -8.29
CA LEU A 144 26.33 9.59 -8.27
C LEU A 144 26.27 10.66 -7.16
N ILE A 145 26.99 10.44 -6.06
CA ILE A 145 26.94 11.30 -4.86
C ILE A 145 27.97 12.44 -4.92
N GLU A 146 29.03 12.30 -5.71
CA GLU A 146 30.07 13.32 -5.96
C GLU A 146 29.58 14.48 -6.84
#